data_AF-A0A0E4CRT6-F1
#
_entry.id   AF-A0A0E4CRT6-F1
#
_cell.length_a   1.000
_cell.length_b   1.000
_cell.length_c   1.000
_cell.angle_alpha   90.00
_cell.angle_beta   90.00
_cell.angle_gamma   90.00
#
_symmetry.space_group_name_H-M   'P 1'
#
loop_
_entity.id
_entity.type
_entity.pdbx_description
1 polymer ?
#
loop_
_entity_poly.entity_id
_entity_poly.type
_entity_poly.pdbx_seq_one_letter_code
_entity_poly.pdbx_strand_id
1 'polypeptide(L)'
;MAVNIEVSIAWMTSRAGKVTYSMDYRNGPGSYDCSSSVYYALMSAGAITAGWAVNTEYQHDWLIKNGYKLIAENKDWDAKRGDVFIWGRRGQSSGAGGHTGIFVDPDNIIHCNYARNGITIDNYNQTAAASGWMYCYVYRLSNQSSTSTAGKSLDTLVKETLAGVYGNGDTRKAALGNQYEAVMAVINGKATANQKTVDQLAQEVIAGKYGNGEARKKSLGSQYDAVQKRVTELLKKQPSEPSKAQEVKQAHGTKTIQTEPTGQATATKEEGDLSFNGAILKKAVLDKILANCKKHNILPSYAITCLHFEGLWGTSAVGKADNNWGGMTWTGQGQRPSGVTVTQGSARPSNEGGHYMHYASVNDFLTDWFYLLRAGGSYKVSGAKTFSEAVKGMFKVGGAVYDYAASGYDNYIVGMSSRLKAIEAENGSLAKFDVATVDNVGSTDKIEVNIEGIEISINGVTYTISKKPV
;
A
#
# COMPACT_ATOMS: atom_id res chain seq x y z
N MET A 1 9.63 0.03 3.59
CA MET A 1 10.15 -0.27 2.23
C MET A 1 10.81 0.98 1.68
N ALA A 2 11.77 0.85 0.76
CA ALA A 2 12.39 2.02 0.13
C ALA A 2 11.46 2.57 -0.96
N VAL A 3 11.36 3.90 -1.06
CA VAL A 3 10.57 4.58 -2.10
C VAL A 3 11.20 4.38 -3.48
N ASN A 4 10.41 3.98 -4.47
CA ASN A 4 10.84 3.86 -5.86
C ASN A 4 10.33 5.03 -6.73
N ILE A 5 11.21 5.99 -7.03
CA ILE A 5 10.90 7.18 -7.82
C ILE A 5 10.28 6.87 -9.19
N GLU A 6 10.70 5.79 -9.85
CA GLU A 6 10.17 5.48 -11.19
C GLU A 6 8.72 5.01 -11.12
N VAL A 7 8.33 4.31 -10.04
CA VAL A 7 6.95 3.91 -9.80
C VAL A 7 6.07 5.14 -9.54
N SER A 8 6.55 6.14 -8.79
CA SER A 8 5.76 7.34 -8.52
C SER A 8 5.57 8.19 -9.77
N ILE A 9 6.62 8.39 -10.58
CA ILE A 9 6.52 9.11 -11.84
C ILE A 9 5.61 8.37 -12.84
N ALA A 10 5.72 7.04 -12.93
CA ALA A 10 4.82 6.23 -13.77
C ALA A 10 3.36 6.35 -13.32
N TRP A 11 3.10 6.35 -12.00
CA TRP A 11 1.76 6.52 -11.45
C TRP A 11 1.13 7.85 -11.88
N MET A 12 1.87 8.96 -11.81
CA MET A 12 1.39 10.27 -12.25
C MET A 12 1.22 10.31 -13.77
N THR A 13 2.19 9.78 -14.52
CA THR A 13 2.16 9.75 -15.99
C THR A 13 0.95 8.99 -16.51
N SER A 14 0.60 7.85 -15.90
CA SER A 14 -0.55 7.04 -16.29
C SER A 14 -1.91 7.76 -16.15
N ARG A 15 -1.95 8.80 -15.30
CA ARG A 15 -3.12 9.63 -14.99
C ARG A 15 -3.10 11.00 -15.68
N ALA A 16 -2.00 11.35 -16.34
CA ALA A 16 -1.92 12.60 -17.10
C ALA A 16 -3.05 12.64 -18.15
N GLY A 17 -3.80 13.73 -18.17
CA GLY A 17 -4.97 13.91 -19.05
C GLY A 17 -6.19 13.03 -18.75
N LYS A 18 -6.20 12.24 -17.66
CA LYS A 18 -7.33 11.35 -17.28
C LYS A 18 -7.98 11.70 -15.96
N VAL A 19 -7.41 12.63 -15.21
CA VAL A 19 -7.89 13.08 -13.90
C VAL A 19 -7.98 14.59 -13.89
N THR A 20 -8.87 15.13 -13.07
CA THR A 20 -9.06 16.58 -12.92
C THR A 20 -8.37 17.14 -11.69
N TYR A 21 -8.15 18.45 -11.68
CA TYR A 21 -7.64 19.14 -10.49
C TYR A 21 -8.79 19.43 -9.52
N SER A 22 -8.66 19.06 -8.26
CA SER A 22 -9.63 19.45 -7.22
C SER A 22 -8.99 19.49 -5.84
N MET A 23 -9.18 20.60 -5.12
CA MET A 23 -8.83 20.71 -3.70
C MET A 23 -9.90 20.09 -2.78
N ASP A 24 -11.15 20.00 -3.24
CA ASP A 24 -12.25 19.40 -2.47
C ASP A 24 -12.25 17.87 -2.62
N TYR A 25 -12.06 17.39 -3.84
CA TYR A 25 -12.07 15.97 -4.20
C TYR A 25 -10.65 15.48 -4.52
N ARG A 26 -9.74 15.61 -3.55
CA ARG A 26 -8.30 15.38 -3.74
C ARG A 26 -7.81 13.94 -3.52
N ASN A 27 -8.70 12.99 -3.23
CA ASN A 27 -8.34 11.63 -2.83
C ASN A 27 -8.47 10.57 -3.95
N GLY A 28 -8.71 11.01 -5.19
CA GLY A 28 -8.98 10.13 -6.32
C GLY A 28 -10.38 9.51 -6.32
N PRO A 29 -10.67 8.60 -7.27
CA PRO A 29 -9.81 8.26 -8.41
C PRO A 29 -9.89 9.28 -9.56
N GLY A 30 -10.95 10.10 -9.62
CA GLY A 30 -11.20 11.03 -10.74
C GLY A 30 -10.52 12.39 -10.63
N SER A 31 -10.03 12.76 -9.44
CA SER A 31 -9.44 14.07 -9.19
C SER A 31 -8.43 14.07 -8.05
N TYR A 32 -7.48 15.00 -8.13
CA TYR A 32 -6.39 15.21 -7.16
C TYR A 32 -6.04 16.69 -7.11
N ASP A 33 -5.44 17.17 -6.02
CA ASP A 33 -4.67 18.42 -6.04
C ASP A 33 -3.17 18.12 -6.17
N CYS A 34 -2.35 19.18 -6.17
CA CYS A 34 -0.90 19.06 -6.32
C CYS A 34 -0.27 18.11 -5.28
N SER A 35 -0.54 18.33 -4.00
CA SER A 35 0.09 17.59 -2.89
C SER A 35 -0.46 16.19 -2.69
N SER A 36 -1.76 15.98 -2.89
CA SER A 36 -2.35 14.65 -2.90
C SER A 36 -1.86 13.81 -4.07
N SER A 37 -1.69 14.37 -5.26
CA SER A 37 -1.17 13.63 -6.41
C SER A 37 0.25 13.11 -6.14
N VAL A 38 1.13 13.94 -5.57
CA VAL A 38 2.48 13.53 -5.14
C VAL A 38 2.42 12.51 -4.01
N TYR A 39 1.53 12.69 -3.03
CA TYR A 39 1.33 11.75 -1.93
C TYR A 39 0.94 10.36 -2.43
N TYR A 40 -0.10 10.25 -3.26
CA TYR A 40 -0.58 8.96 -3.78
C TYR A 40 0.42 8.33 -4.75
N ALA A 41 1.12 9.13 -5.54
CA ALA A 41 2.20 8.65 -6.40
C ALA A 41 3.31 7.99 -5.57
N LEU A 42 3.81 8.68 -4.54
CA LEU A 42 4.87 8.16 -3.68
C LEU A 42 4.40 7.00 -2.80
N MET A 43 3.14 7.00 -2.34
CA MET A 43 2.51 5.86 -1.67
C MET A 43 2.50 4.61 -2.55
N SER A 44 2.13 4.76 -3.83
CA SER A 44 2.18 3.65 -4.80
C SER A 44 3.60 3.13 -5.03
N ALA A 45 4.60 3.96 -4.75
CA ALA A 45 6.02 3.67 -4.85
C ALA A 45 6.65 3.13 -3.56
N GLY A 46 5.86 2.84 -2.52
CA GLY A 46 6.35 2.27 -1.26
C GLY A 46 6.67 3.27 -0.16
N ALA A 47 6.26 4.55 -0.32
CA ALA A 47 6.25 5.50 0.79
C ALA A 47 5.29 5.05 1.90
N ILE A 48 5.64 5.37 3.15
CA ILE A 48 4.79 5.14 4.31
C ILE A 48 3.62 6.13 4.30
N THR A 49 2.44 5.67 4.71
CA THR A 49 1.24 6.51 4.78
C THR A 49 1.35 7.55 5.88
N ALA A 50 0.79 8.75 5.62
CA ALA A 50 0.53 9.75 6.65
C ALA A 50 -0.83 9.57 7.34
N GLY A 51 -1.64 8.58 6.91
CA GLY A 51 -3.03 8.40 7.32
C GLY A 51 -4.03 9.29 6.56
N TRP A 52 -3.57 10.32 5.86
CA TRP A 52 -4.35 11.22 5.02
C TRP A 52 -3.47 11.75 3.88
N ALA A 53 -4.07 12.22 2.79
CA ALA A 53 -3.31 12.83 1.71
C ALA A 53 -2.70 14.15 2.19
N VAL A 54 -1.39 14.19 2.41
CA VAL A 54 -0.74 15.39 2.96
C VAL A 54 -0.98 16.62 2.08
N ASN A 55 -1.10 17.80 2.70
CA ASN A 55 -1.04 19.07 1.98
C ASN A 55 0.40 19.60 1.97
N THR A 56 0.65 20.71 1.29
CA THR A 56 1.95 21.37 1.17
C THR A 56 2.63 21.67 2.50
N GLU A 57 1.89 22.00 3.57
CA GLU A 57 2.46 22.25 4.91
C GLU A 57 3.05 21.00 5.56
N TYR A 58 2.32 19.88 5.48
CA TYR A 58 2.71 18.64 6.14
C TYR A 58 3.57 17.73 5.25
N GLN A 59 3.63 18.02 3.95
CA GLN A 59 4.39 17.21 2.99
C GLN A 59 5.90 17.27 3.25
N HIS A 60 6.42 18.37 3.78
CA HIS A 60 7.83 18.50 4.18
C HIS A 60 8.27 17.39 5.14
N ASP A 61 7.59 17.28 6.30
CA ASP A 61 7.97 16.33 7.34
C ASP A 61 7.68 14.89 6.89
N TRP A 62 6.64 14.70 6.08
CA TRP A 62 6.32 13.40 5.51
C TRP A 62 7.37 12.91 4.51
N LEU A 63 7.92 13.79 3.65
CA LEU A 63 9.02 13.44 2.75
C LEU A 63 10.26 13.02 3.54
N ILE A 64 10.62 13.75 4.60
CA ILE A 64 11.76 13.41 5.47
C ILE A 64 11.58 12.03 6.10
N LYS A 65 10.39 11.73 6.64
CA LYS A 65 10.05 10.40 7.18
C LYS A 65 10.14 9.28 6.14
N ASN A 66 10.03 9.63 4.85
CA ASN A 66 10.17 8.73 3.71
C ASN A 66 11.59 8.68 3.11
N GLY A 67 12.59 9.21 3.83
CA GLY A 67 13.99 9.11 3.44
C GLY A 67 14.47 10.21 2.50
N TYR A 68 13.66 11.24 2.25
CA TYR A 68 14.11 12.43 1.54
C TYR A 68 14.90 13.37 2.46
N LYS A 69 15.81 14.13 1.86
CA LYS A 69 16.54 15.22 2.50
C LYS A 69 16.26 16.52 1.78
N LEU A 70 16.12 17.60 2.55
CA LEU A 70 16.11 18.95 2.01
C LEU A 70 17.49 19.26 1.41
N ILE A 71 17.53 19.53 0.10
CA ILE A 71 18.78 19.86 -0.61
C ILE A 71 18.90 21.34 -0.94
N ALA A 72 17.76 22.04 -1.09
CA ALA A 72 17.71 23.47 -1.34
C ALA A 72 16.48 24.09 -0.69
N GLU A 73 16.68 25.29 -0.17
CA GLU A 73 15.64 26.17 0.35
C GLU A 73 15.90 27.57 -0.20
N ASN A 74 14.97 28.07 -1.01
CA ASN A 74 14.96 29.37 -1.66
C ASN A 74 16.30 29.81 -2.26
N LYS A 75 16.97 28.86 -2.94
CA LYS A 75 18.25 29.04 -3.62
C LYS A 75 18.34 28.07 -4.79
N ASP A 76 19.27 28.30 -5.70
CA ASP A 76 19.51 27.44 -6.86
C ASP A 76 19.97 26.03 -6.46
N TRP A 77 19.67 25.06 -7.32
CA TRP A 77 20.14 23.69 -7.21
C TRP A 77 20.24 23.03 -8.59
N ASP A 78 21.07 21.99 -8.66
CA ASP A 78 21.10 21.08 -9.81
C ASP A 78 19.94 20.08 -9.69
N ALA A 79 18.86 20.31 -10.43
CA ALA A 79 17.65 19.51 -10.40
C ALA A 79 17.89 18.10 -10.95
N LYS A 80 17.35 17.09 -10.27
CA LYS A 80 17.44 15.69 -10.69
C LYS A 80 16.06 15.05 -10.74
N ARG A 81 15.92 14.10 -11.66
CA ARG A 81 14.74 13.24 -11.72
C ARG A 81 14.46 12.62 -10.34
N GLY A 82 13.22 12.74 -9.89
CA GLY A 82 12.76 12.29 -8.58
C GLY A 82 12.87 13.32 -7.46
N ASP A 83 13.46 14.49 -7.71
CA ASP A 83 13.37 15.58 -6.75
C ASP A 83 11.92 16.03 -6.60
N VAL A 84 11.50 16.28 -5.37
CA VAL A 84 10.18 16.82 -5.05
C VAL A 84 10.35 18.28 -4.65
N PHE A 85 9.70 19.19 -5.38
CA PHE A 85 9.67 20.60 -5.00
C PHE A 85 8.39 20.90 -4.23
N ILE A 86 8.46 21.83 -3.28
CA ILE A 86 7.31 22.41 -2.59
C ILE A 86 7.46 23.93 -2.64
N TRP A 87 6.50 24.60 -3.26
CA TRP A 87 6.36 26.05 -3.29
C TRP A 87 5.43 26.54 -2.18
N GLY A 88 5.70 27.75 -1.72
CA GLY A 88 5.03 28.39 -0.59
C GLY A 88 5.86 28.28 0.67
N ARG A 89 5.96 29.37 1.43
CA ARG A 89 6.71 29.41 2.69
C ARG A 89 5.99 28.53 3.72
N ARG A 90 6.73 27.69 4.46
CA ARG A 90 6.13 26.88 5.54
C ARG A 90 5.36 27.79 6.53
N GLY A 91 4.14 27.40 6.87
CA GLY A 91 3.17 28.18 7.64
C GLY A 91 2.27 29.10 6.80
N GLN A 92 2.50 29.23 5.49
CA GLN A 92 1.76 30.12 4.57
C GLN A 92 1.39 29.45 3.23
N SER A 93 1.69 28.17 3.07
CA SER A 93 1.54 27.38 1.84
C SER A 93 0.22 26.62 1.71
N SER A 94 -0.70 26.77 2.67
CA SER A 94 -2.02 26.13 2.63
C SER A 94 -2.92 26.68 1.53
N GLY A 95 -3.80 25.82 0.98
CA GLY A 95 -4.72 26.17 -0.09
C GLY A 95 -3.99 26.64 -1.35
N ALA A 96 -4.37 27.80 -1.87
CA ALA A 96 -3.73 28.41 -3.05
C ALA A 96 -2.31 28.97 -2.78
N GLY A 97 -1.87 29.01 -1.52
CA GLY A 97 -0.57 29.56 -1.11
C GLY A 97 0.62 28.64 -1.40
N GLY A 98 0.40 27.43 -1.90
CA GLY A 98 1.46 26.46 -2.16
C GLY A 98 1.20 25.55 -3.35
N HIS A 99 2.27 24.93 -3.84
CA HIS A 99 2.23 24.02 -4.98
C HIS A 99 3.36 23.00 -4.89
N THR A 100 3.24 21.84 -5.53
CA THR A 100 4.22 20.75 -5.41
C THR A 100 4.15 19.80 -6.59
N GLY A 101 5.24 19.09 -6.85
CA GLY A 101 5.39 18.17 -7.96
C GLY A 101 6.72 17.42 -7.91
N ILE A 102 6.94 16.54 -8.88
CA ILE A 102 8.12 15.69 -8.99
C ILE A 102 8.88 16.04 -10.27
N PHE A 103 10.18 16.25 -10.20
CA PHE A 103 11.03 16.40 -11.39
C PHE A 103 11.10 15.08 -12.17
N VAL A 104 10.83 15.12 -13.47
CA VAL A 104 10.98 13.98 -14.38
C VAL A 104 12.32 14.00 -15.11
N ASP A 105 12.95 15.15 -15.20
CA ASP A 105 14.31 15.36 -15.69
C ASP A 105 14.81 16.70 -15.10
N PRO A 106 15.99 17.21 -15.44
CA PRO A 106 16.48 18.48 -14.88
C PRO A 106 15.60 19.71 -15.15
N ASP A 107 14.78 19.69 -16.21
CA ASP A 107 14.06 20.87 -16.69
C ASP A 107 12.54 20.77 -16.52
N ASN A 108 11.99 19.54 -16.42
CA ASN A 108 10.56 19.29 -16.46
C ASN A 108 10.05 18.63 -15.18
N ILE A 109 8.82 19.00 -14.80
CA ILE A 109 8.11 18.48 -13.63
C ILE A 109 6.81 17.82 -14.04
N ILE A 110 6.42 16.77 -13.32
CA ILE A 110 5.07 16.21 -13.36
C ILE A 110 4.30 16.63 -12.10
N HIS A 111 3.12 17.21 -12.28
CA HIS A 111 2.33 17.76 -11.19
C HIS A 111 0.84 17.83 -11.54
N CYS A 112 -0.03 17.73 -10.54
CA CYS A 112 -1.44 18.09 -10.70
C CYS A 112 -1.61 19.59 -10.49
N ASN A 113 -2.22 20.31 -11.44
CA ASN A 113 -2.36 21.76 -11.35
C ASN A 113 -3.71 22.28 -11.85
N TYR A 114 -4.10 23.42 -11.27
CA TYR A 114 -5.34 24.12 -11.59
C TYR A 114 -5.37 24.61 -13.04
N ALA A 115 -4.27 25.20 -13.54
CA ALA A 115 -4.20 25.84 -14.85
C ALA A 115 -4.52 24.89 -16.01
N ARG A 116 -4.15 23.60 -15.90
CA ARG A 116 -4.43 22.56 -16.89
C ARG A 116 -5.49 21.56 -16.46
N ASN A 117 -6.16 21.82 -15.33
CA ASN A 117 -7.20 20.98 -14.74
C ASN A 117 -6.83 19.48 -14.69
N GLY A 118 -5.66 19.14 -14.13
CA GLY A 118 -5.24 17.75 -14.03
C GLY A 118 -3.73 17.59 -13.90
N ILE A 119 -3.27 16.35 -14.11
CA ILE A 119 -1.83 16.02 -14.11
C ILE A 119 -1.24 16.28 -15.49
N THR A 120 -0.15 17.05 -15.53
CA THR A 120 0.62 17.37 -16.74
C THR A 120 2.11 17.36 -16.47
N ILE A 121 2.90 17.29 -17.56
CA ILE A 121 4.34 17.52 -17.55
C ILE A 121 4.59 18.91 -18.13
N ASP A 122 5.25 19.76 -17.36
CA ASP A 122 5.51 21.15 -17.71
C ASP A 122 6.96 21.53 -17.39
N ASN A 123 7.50 22.52 -18.10
CA ASN A 123 8.83 23.03 -17.81
C ASN A 123 8.82 23.76 -16.45
N TYR A 124 9.79 23.43 -15.59
CA TYR A 124 9.86 23.96 -14.23
C TYR A 124 10.01 25.48 -14.20
N ASN A 125 10.98 26.02 -14.96
CA ASN A 125 11.30 27.46 -14.93
C ASN A 125 10.14 28.31 -15.47
N GLN A 126 9.46 27.84 -16.53
CA GLN A 126 8.28 28.54 -17.05
C GLN A 126 7.13 28.52 -16.03
N THR A 127 6.90 27.38 -15.38
CA THR A 127 5.86 27.24 -14.36
C THR A 127 6.17 28.09 -13.12
N ALA A 128 7.42 28.10 -12.67
CA ALA A 128 7.88 28.89 -11.53
C ALA A 128 7.76 30.40 -11.81
N ALA A 129 8.15 30.84 -13.02
CA ALA A 129 7.99 32.22 -13.46
C ALA A 129 6.51 32.65 -13.52
N ALA A 130 5.64 31.79 -14.05
CA ALA A 130 4.19 32.05 -14.09
C ALA A 130 3.55 32.14 -12.69
N SER A 131 4.12 31.45 -11.70
CA SER A 131 3.73 31.55 -10.29
C SER A 131 4.39 32.72 -9.54
N GLY A 132 5.22 33.54 -10.21
CA GLY A 132 5.90 34.67 -9.59
C GLY A 132 7.10 34.29 -8.71
N TRP A 133 7.76 33.16 -9.00
CA TRP A 133 8.92 32.66 -8.25
C TRP A 133 8.64 32.53 -6.76
N MET A 134 7.59 31.77 -6.43
CA MET A 134 7.23 31.47 -5.04
C MET A 134 8.41 30.85 -4.28
N TYR A 135 8.45 31.10 -2.96
CA TYR A 135 9.43 30.50 -2.06
C TYR A 135 9.46 28.98 -2.24
N CYS A 136 10.65 28.39 -2.44
CA CYS A 136 10.76 26.99 -2.86
C CYS A 136 11.61 26.15 -1.90
N TYR A 137 11.16 24.92 -1.63
CA TYR A 137 11.91 23.87 -0.95
C TYR A 137 12.08 22.69 -1.91
N VAL A 138 13.25 22.06 -1.89
CA VAL A 138 13.54 20.91 -2.78
C VAL A 138 14.06 19.75 -1.97
N TYR A 139 13.43 18.60 -2.17
CA TYR A 139 13.70 17.37 -1.44
C TYR A 139 14.20 16.29 -2.39
N ARG A 140 15.30 15.63 -2.01
CA ARG A 140 15.90 14.53 -2.78
C ARG A 140 15.98 13.26 -1.94
N LEU A 141 15.65 12.12 -2.54
CA LEU A 141 15.74 10.82 -1.87
C LEU A 141 17.21 10.47 -1.59
N SER A 142 17.55 10.21 -0.31
CA SER A 142 18.95 10.09 0.15
C SER A 142 19.69 8.85 -0.38
N ASN A 143 18.95 7.78 -0.65
CA ASN A 143 19.48 6.49 -1.09
C ASN A 143 18.87 6.12 -2.44
N GLN A 144 19.03 6.98 -3.45
CA GLN A 144 18.84 6.53 -4.82
C GLN A 144 19.91 5.47 -5.11
N SER A 145 19.54 4.19 -5.12
CA SER A 145 20.44 3.15 -5.61
C SER A 145 20.83 3.50 -7.03
N SER A 146 22.05 4.00 -7.22
CA SER A 146 22.67 4.15 -8.52
C SER A 146 22.78 2.75 -9.12
N THR A 147 21.89 2.42 -10.04
CA THR A 147 21.85 1.09 -10.69
C THR A 147 23.02 0.98 -11.66
N SER A 148 24.20 0.64 -11.14
CA SER A 148 25.33 0.23 -11.97
C SER A 148 24.92 -0.93 -12.87
N THR A 149 25.26 -0.83 -14.15
CA THR A 149 25.04 -1.88 -15.16
C THR A 149 26.20 -2.88 -15.20
N ALA A 150 27.31 -2.60 -14.51
CA ALA A 150 28.50 -3.44 -14.52
C ALA A 150 28.23 -4.82 -13.87
N GLY A 151 28.46 -5.88 -14.64
CA GLY A 151 28.29 -7.27 -14.20
C GLY A 151 26.88 -7.84 -14.32
N LYS A 152 25.90 -7.05 -14.79
CA LYS A 152 24.54 -7.55 -15.02
C LYS A 152 24.42 -8.30 -16.34
N SER A 153 23.62 -9.38 -16.34
CA SER A 153 23.34 -10.14 -17.55
C SER A 153 22.45 -9.35 -18.52
N LEU A 154 22.54 -9.65 -19.82
CA LEU A 154 21.72 -8.98 -20.84
C LEU A 154 20.21 -9.14 -20.57
N ASP A 155 19.77 -10.31 -20.08
CA ASP A 155 18.38 -10.57 -19.69
C ASP A 155 17.94 -9.70 -18.50
N THR A 156 18.82 -9.53 -17.50
CA THR A 156 18.57 -8.64 -16.37
C THR A 156 18.44 -7.19 -16.84
N LEU A 157 19.34 -6.74 -17.71
CA LEU A 157 19.32 -5.38 -18.24
C LEU A 157 18.06 -5.14 -19.10
N VAL A 158 17.62 -6.12 -19.89
CA VAL A 158 16.37 -6.04 -20.68
C VAL A 158 15.15 -5.93 -19.77
N LYS A 159 15.04 -6.77 -18.74
CA LYS A 159 13.93 -6.72 -17.78
C LYS A 159 13.89 -5.40 -17.01
N GLU A 160 15.03 -4.94 -16.53
CA GLU A 160 15.15 -3.66 -15.82
C GLU A 160 14.84 -2.47 -16.77
N THR A 161 15.26 -2.54 -18.03
CA THR A 161 14.94 -1.53 -19.05
C THR A 161 13.45 -1.48 -19.37
N LEU A 162 12.80 -2.63 -19.51
CA LEU A 162 11.34 -2.73 -19.71
C LEU A 162 10.55 -2.27 -18.48
N ALA A 163 11.10 -2.48 -17.28
CA ALA A 163 10.56 -1.98 -16.02
C ALA A 163 10.82 -0.48 -15.79
N GLY A 164 11.48 0.21 -16.73
CA GLY A 164 11.73 1.65 -16.69
C GLY A 164 12.91 2.08 -15.81
N VAL A 165 13.71 1.13 -15.28
CA VAL A 165 14.84 1.40 -14.35
C VAL A 165 15.87 2.36 -14.94
N TYR A 166 16.02 2.37 -16.26
CA TYR A 166 17.00 3.18 -16.97
C TYR A 166 16.40 4.39 -17.70
N GLY A 167 15.15 4.76 -17.41
CA GLY A 167 14.48 5.88 -18.08
C GLY A 167 14.22 5.65 -19.58
N ASN A 168 14.08 6.74 -20.34
CA ASN A 168 13.76 6.74 -21.77
C ASN A 168 14.77 7.60 -22.58
N GLY A 169 14.75 7.48 -23.91
CA GLY A 169 15.56 8.31 -24.81
C GLY A 169 17.07 8.28 -24.49
N ASP A 170 17.67 9.47 -24.45
CA ASP A 170 19.10 9.67 -24.19
C ASP A 170 19.51 9.26 -22.76
N THR A 171 18.60 9.34 -21.79
CA THR A 171 18.83 8.88 -20.41
C THR A 171 19.05 7.37 -20.37
N ARG A 172 18.26 6.59 -21.13
CA ARG A 172 18.46 5.15 -21.27
C ARG A 172 19.76 4.81 -21.95
N LYS A 173 20.13 5.59 -22.96
CA LYS A 173 21.38 5.44 -23.69
C LYS A 173 22.59 5.70 -22.81
N ALA A 174 22.55 6.75 -21.99
CA ALA A 174 23.58 7.06 -21.02
C ALA A 174 23.69 6.00 -19.90
N ALA A 175 22.54 5.53 -19.38
CA ALA A 175 22.51 4.58 -18.28
C ALA A 175 22.95 3.16 -18.67
N LEU A 176 22.56 2.69 -19.86
CA LEU A 176 22.97 1.38 -20.38
C LEU A 176 24.37 1.41 -21.02
N GLY A 177 24.84 2.59 -21.45
CA GLY A 177 26.15 2.76 -22.09
C GLY A 177 26.36 1.76 -23.23
N ASN A 178 27.46 1.02 -23.17
CA ASN A 178 27.83 0.02 -24.18
C ASN A 178 26.83 -1.14 -24.30
N GLN A 179 25.95 -1.34 -23.31
CA GLN A 179 24.92 -2.40 -23.33
C GLN A 179 23.61 -1.93 -23.99
N TYR A 180 23.47 -0.64 -24.29
CA TYR A 180 22.24 -0.05 -24.82
C TYR A 180 21.78 -0.74 -26.10
N GLU A 181 22.67 -0.88 -27.09
CA GLU A 181 22.31 -1.44 -28.38
C GLU A 181 21.88 -2.91 -28.27
N ALA A 182 22.60 -3.71 -27.48
CA ALA A 182 22.27 -5.11 -27.24
C ALA A 182 20.91 -5.26 -26.53
N VAL A 183 20.65 -4.45 -25.51
CA VAL A 183 19.39 -4.45 -24.77
C VAL A 183 18.23 -4.04 -25.68
N MET A 184 18.40 -2.98 -26.46
CA MET A 184 17.36 -2.49 -27.37
C MET A 184 17.14 -3.43 -28.55
N ALA A 185 18.16 -4.17 -29.01
CA ALA A 185 17.99 -5.19 -30.03
C ALA A 185 17.12 -6.36 -29.55
N VAL A 186 17.27 -6.78 -28.29
CA VAL A 186 16.41 -7.81 -27.68
C VAL A 186 14.99 -7.27 -27.48
N ILE A 187 14.83 -6.05 -26.95
CA ILE A 187 13.51 -5.42 -26.72
C ILE A 187 12.75 -5.21 -28.04
N ASN A 188 13.44 -4.77 -29.09
CA ASN A 188 12.86 -4.54 -30.41
C ASN A 188 12.70 -5.83 -31.23
N GLY A 189 12.90 -7.00 -30.63
CA GLY A 189 12.70 -8.31 -31.26
C GLY A 189 13.70 -8.67 -32.36
N LYS A 190 14.87 -8.01 -32.41
CA LYS A 190 15.91 -8.20 -33.44
C LYS A 190 16.98 -9.24 -33.06
N ALA A 191 17.00 -9.74 -31.82
CA ALA A 191 17.93 -10.80 -31.37
C ALA A 191 17.33 -11.64 -30.22
N THR A 192 17.61 -12.95 -30.19
CA THR A 192 17.32 -13.87 -29.06
C THR A 192 18.55 -14.04 -28.17
N ALA A 193 18.38 -13.91 -26.85
CA ALA A 193 19.47 -14.04 -25.89
C ALA A 193 20.06 -15.47 -25.88
N ASN A 194 21.38 -15.61 -26.02
CA ASN A 194 22.10 -16.89 -26.01
C ASN A 194 21.90 -17.64 -24.69
N GLN A 195 21.27 -18.82 -24.77
CA GLN A 195 20.98 -19.71 -23.64
C GLN A 195 22.12 -20.74 -23.48
N LYS A 196 22.66 -20.92 -22.27
CA LYS A 196 23.63 -21.99 -21.95
C LYS A 196 23.04 -23.36 -22.30
N THR A 197 23.86 -24.30 -22.77
CA THR A 197 23.37 -25.64 -23.14
C THR A 197 23.04 -26.49 -21.91
N VAL A 198 22.17 -27.48 -22.09
CA VAL A 198 21.74 -28.42 -21.03
C VAL A 198 22.93 -29.17 -20.40
N ASP A 199 23.95 -29.50 -21.18
CA ASP A 199 25.17 -30.17 -20.69
C ASP A 199 26.00 -29.28 -19.77
N GLN A 200 26.16 -28.00 -20.10
CA GLN A 200 26.89 -27.04 -19.27
C GLN A 200 26.18 -26.83 -17.92
N LEU A 201 24.85 -26.71 -17.96
CA LEU A 201 24.04 -26.56 -16.76
C LEU A 201 24.09 -27.82 -15.89
N ALA A 202 24.09 -29.02 -16.50
CA ALA A 202 24.19 -30.27 -15.76
C ALA A 202 25.52 -30.42 -15.00
N GLN A 203 26.63 -30.01 -15.61
CA GLN A 203 27.94 -30.01 -14.95
C GLN A 203 28.01 -29.01 -13.80
N GLU A 204 27.47 -27.80 -13.97
CA GLU A 204 27.47 -26.80 -12.89
C GLU A 204 26.55 -27.22 -11.71
N VAL A 205 25.49 -28.00 -11.98
CA VAL A 205 24.63 -28.60 -10.94
C VAL A 205 25.37 -29.68 -10.15
N ILE A 206 26.13 -30.54 -10.82
CA ILE A 206 26.99 -31.55 -10.16
C ILE A 206 28.07 -30.87 -9.31
N ALA A 207 28.60 -29.74 -9.77
CA ALA A 207 29.54 -28.89 -9.02
C ALA A 207 28.89 -28.08 -7.87
N GLY A 208 27.59 -28.26 -7.60
CA GLY A 208 26.91 -27.65 -6.45
C GLY A 208 26.50 -26.19 -6.59
N LYS A 209 26.68 -25.56 -7.77
CA LYS A 209 26.44 -24.11 -7.97
C LYS A 209 24.96 -23.70 -7.95
N TYR A 210 24.03 -24.66 -7.98
CA TYR A 210 22.58 -24.43 -8.13
C TYR A 210 21.77 -24.88 -6.91
N GLY A 211 22.43 -25.19 -5.78
CA GLY A 211 21.75 -25.68 -4.58
C GLY A 211 21.02 -27.02 -4.78
N ASN A 212 20.11 -27.35 -3.86
CA ASN A 212 19.33 -28.59 -3.84
C ASN A 212 17.81 -28.32 -3.85
N GLY A 213 17.01 -29.32 -4.24
CA GLY A 213 15.54 -29.25 -4.21
C GLY A 213 14.95 -28.03 -4.93
N GLU A 214 14.10 -27.27 -4.24
CA GLU A 214 13.40 -26.09 -4.76
C GLU A 214 14.36 -24.96 -5.16
N ALA A 215 15.52 -24.83 -4.51
CA ALA A 215 16.52 -23.83 -4.91
C ALA A 215 17.09 -24.11 -6.30
N ARG A 216 17.28 -25.40 -6.65
CA ARG A 216 17.73 -25.84 -7.99
C ARG A 216 16.65 -25.65 -9.04
N LYS A 217 15.39 -25.93 -8.69
CA LYS A 217 14.22 -25.75 -9.56
C LYS A 217 13.97 -24.28 -9.88
N LYS A 218 14.11 -23.41 -8.88
CA LYS A 218 14.06 -21.95 -9.02
C LYS A 218 15.20 -21.41 -9.89
N SER A 219 16.41 -21.96 -9.77
CA SER A 219 17.60 -21.48 -10.49
C SER A 219 17.66 -21.94 -11.96
N LEU A 220 17.16 -23.14 -12.29
CA LEU A 220 17.18 -23.70 -13.65
C LEU A 220 15.90 -23.42 -14.45
N GLY A 221 14.79 -23.07 -13.77
CA GLY A 221 13.53 -22.68 -14.42
C GLY A 221 13.00 -23.75 -15.37
N SER A 222 12.63 -23.35 -16.60
CA SER A 222 12.12 -24.26 -17.64
C SER A 222 13.12 -25.33 -18.11
N GLN A 223 14.41 -25.16 -17.83
CA GLN A 223 15.45 -26.13 -18.17
C GLN A 223 15.66 -27.18 -17.07
N TYR A 224 15.00 -27.03 -15.91
CA TYR A 224 15.17 -27.91 -14.77
C TYR A 224 14.99 -29.38 -15.13
N ASP A 225 13.91 -29.75 -15.83
CA ASP A 225 13.63 -31.15 -16.14
C ASP A 225 14.68 -31.77 -17.07
N ALA A 226 15.11 -31.01 -18.09
CA ALA A 226 16.13 -31.45 -19.04
C ALA A 226 17.51 -31.58 -18.38
N VAL A 227 17.88 -30.60 -17.54
CA VAL A 227 19.17 -30.56 -16.83
C VAL A 227 19.21 -31.61 -15.72
N GLN A 228 18.13 -31.79 -14.96
CA GLN A 228 18.06 -32.77 -13.87
C GLN A 228 18.08 -34.20 -14.43
N LYS A 229 17.40 -34.47 -15.54
CA LYS A 229 17.51 -35.75 -16.27
C LYS A 229 18.96 -36.03 -16.67
N ARG A 230 19.64 -35.01 -17.21
CA ARG A 230 21.05 -35.12 -17.60
C ARG A 230 22.01 -35.32 -16.42
N VAL A 231 21.77 -34.66 -15.29
CA VAL A 231 22.50 -34.86 -14.03
C VAL A 231 22.35 -36.31 -13.55
N THR A 232 21.13 -36.86 -13.59
CA THR A 232 20.88 -38.26 -13.21
C THR A 232 21.60 -39.26 -14.13
N GLU A 233 21.66 -38.98 -15.44
CA GLU A 233 22.43 -39.81 -16.39
C GLU A 233 23.94 -39.78 -16.11
N LEU A 234 24.48 -38.60 -15.78
CA LEU A 234 25.90 -38.42 -15.46
C LEU A 234 26.28 -39.10 -14.13
N LEU A 235 25.40 -39.05 -13.12
CA LEU A 235 25.63 -39.69 -11.82
C LEU A 235 25.49 -41.22 -11.85
N LYS A 236 24.68 -41.78 -12.77
CA LYS A 236 24.54 -43.25 -12.95
C LYS A 236 25.78 -43.92 -13.56
N LYS A 237 26.71 -43.15 -14.13
CA LYS A 237 27.94 -43.67 -14.76
C LYS A 237 29.13 -43.81 -13.78
N GLN A 238 28.98 -43.50 -12.50
CA GLN A 238 30.06 -43.61 -11.50
C GLN A 238 29.79 -44.74 -10.48
N PRO A 239 30.73 -45.69 -10.28
CA PRO A 239 30.71 -46.62 -9.16
C PRO A 239 31.09 -45.93 -7.83
N SER A 240 30.49 -46.39 -6.74
CA SER A 240 30.52 -45.90 -5.36
C SER A 240 31.77 -46.30 -4.54
N GLU A 241 32.24 -45.44 -3.62
CA GLU A 241 32.86 -45.77 -2.31
C GLU A 241 32.97 -44.52 -1.36
N PRO A 242 33.18 -44.66 -0.02
CA PRO A 242 32.38 -43.94 0.99
C PRO A 242 33.12 -43.04 2.03
N SER A 243 32.31 -42.19 2.70
CA SER A 243 32.39 -41.60 4.05
C SER A 243 33.63 -40.80 4.52
N LYS A 244 33.41 -39.59 5.08
CA LYS A 244 33.76 -39.22 6.48
C LYS A 244 33.19 -37.87 6.93
N ALA A 245 32.76 -37.85 8.19
CA ALA A 245 32.20 -36.74 8.95
C ALA A 245 33.26 -35.72 9.45
N GLN A 246 32.81 -34.51 9.83
CA GLN A 246 33.31 -33.81 11.03
C GLN A 246 32.40 -32.64 11.48
N GLU A 247 32.13 -32.63 12.79
CA GLU A 247 31.47 -31.59 13.60
C GLU A 247 32.36 -30.34 13.79
N VAL A 248 31.78 -29.15 14.02
CA VAL A 248 32.31 -28.14 14.99
C VAL A 248 31.15 -27.34 15.62
N LYS A 249 31.28 -27.11 16.94
CA LYS A 249 30.34 -26.47 17.89
C LYS A 249 30.48 -24.93 17.99
N GLN A 250 29.36 -24.31 18.40
CA GLN A 250 29.11 -23.04 19.13
C GLN A 250 30.20 -21.97 19.35
N ALA A 251 29.80 -20.69 19.21
CA ALA A 251 29.99 -19.68 20.26
C ALA A 251 28.97 -18.51 20.17
N HIS A 252 28.42 -18.15 21.33
CA HIS A 252 27.60 -16.98 21.64
C HIS A 252 28.40 -15.66 21.56
N GLY A 253 27.71 -14.56 21.26
CA GLY A 253 28.26 -13.20 21.36
C GLY A 253 27.19 -12.11 21.26
N THR A 254 26.58 -11.79 22.39
CA THR A 254 25.62 -10.69 22.58
C THR A 254 26.33 -9.33 22.52
N LYS A 255 25.81 -8.36 21.77
CA LYS A 255 26.07 -6.92 22.00
C LYS A 255 24.79 -6.10 21.84
N THR A 256 24.42 -5.51 22.97
CA THR A 256 23.38 -4.51 23.24
C THR A 256 23.75 -3.17 22.60
N ILE A 257 22.78 -2.45 22.02
CA ILE A 257 22.86 -0.99 21.84
C ILE A 257 21.57 -0.40 22.40
N GLN A 258 21.74 0.35 23.49
CA GLN A 258 20.74 1.20 24.13
C GLN A 258 20.53 2.46 23.27
N THR A 259 19.29 2.90 23.11
CA THR A 259 18.96 4.28 22.77
C THR A 259 17.85 4.73 23.71
N GLU A 260 18.13 5.79 24.48
CA GLU A 260 17.21 6.45 25.40
C GLU A 260 16.37 7.55 24.68
N PRO A 261 15.26 7.99 25.29
CA PRO A 261 14.06 8.40 24.58
C PRO A 261 13.90 9.91 24.43
N THR A 262 13.14 10.33 23.42
CA THR A 262 12.46 11.64 23.40
C THR A 262 10.96 11.39 23.40
N GLY A 263 10.29 11.88 24.44
CA GLY A 263 8.92 11.54 24.79
C GLY A 263 7.87 12.21 23.90
N GLN A 264 6.93 11.39 23.45
CA GLN A 264 5.52 11.70 23.26
C GLN A 264 4.78 10.37 23.41
N ALA A 265 3.74 10.32 24.25
CA ALA A 265 3.11 9.10 24.74
C ALA A 265 2.67 8.13 23.63
N THR A 266 3.58 7.24 23.22
CA THR A 266 3.28 6.05 22.44
C THR A 266 2.67 5.03 23.39
N ALA A 267 1.36 4.79 23.27
CA ALA A 267 0.75 3.64 23.90
C ALA A 267 1.52 2.39 23.44
N THR A 268 2.21 1.73 24.35
CA THR A 268 2.89 0.46 24.08
C THR A 268 1.84 -0.63 23.88
N LYS A 269 2.06 -1.50 22.88
CA LYS A 269 1.23 -2.68 22.62
C LYS A 269 1.42 -3.65 23.79
N GLU A 270 0.34 -3.97 24.48
CA GLU A 270 0.34 -4.95 25.56
C GLU A 270 -0.11 -6.31 25.04
N GLU A 271 0.12 -7.37 25.83
CA GLU A 271 -0.32 -8.71 25.49
C GLU A 271 -1.84 -8.76 25.34
N GLY A 272 -2.31 -9.24 24.18
CA GLY A 272 -3.74 -9.29 23.85
C GLY A 272 -4.29 -8.04 23.14
N ASP A 273 -3.49 -6.98 22.99
CA ASP A 273 -3.84 -5.85 22.11
C ASP A 273 -3.70 -6.24 20.63
N LEU A 274 -4.55 -5.67 19.78
CA LEU A 274 -4.33 -5.69 18.33
C LEU A 274 -3.69 -4.38 17.90
N SER A 275 -2.75 -4.45 16.96
CA SER A 275 -2.08 -3.27 16.40
C SER A 275 -2.15 -3.32 14.88
N PHE A 276 -2.54 -2.22 14.25
CA PHE A 276 -2.43 -2.11 12.81
C PHE A 276 -2.30 -0.65 12.38
N ASN A 277 -1.27 -0.35 11.58
CA ASN A 277 -1.04 0.97 11.00
C ASN A 277 -1.03 2.12 12.04
N GLY A 278 -0.35 1.91 13.17
CA GLY A 278 -0.23 2.89 14.25
C GLY A 278 -1.46 3.01 15.17
N ALA A 279 -2.56 2.35 14.86
CA ALA A 279 -3.71 2.22 15.76
C ALA A 279 -3.56 0.98 16.64
N ILE A 280 -3.95 1.10 17.92
CA ILE A 280 -3.95 0.00 18.89
C ILE A 280 -5.38 -0.19 19.39
N LEU A 281 -5.95 -1.36 19.13
CA LEU A 281 -7.17 -1.80 19.79
C LEU A 281 -6.80 -2.47 21.10
N LYS A 282 -7.03 -1.73 22.18
CA LYS A 282 -6.76 -2.22 23.53
C LYS A 282 -7.62 -3.43 23.86
N LYS A 283 -7.02 -4.42 24.53
CA LYS A 283 -7.68 -5.67 24.94
C LYS A 283 -9.02 -5.42 25.63
N ALA A 284 -9.10 -4.44 26.54
CA ALA A 284 -10.33 -4.09 27.23
C ALA A 284 -11.48 -3.65 26.30
N VAL A 285 -11.16 -3.02 25.17
CA VAL A 285 -12.15 -2.64 24.14
C VAL A 285 -12.44 -3.83 23.23
N LEU A 286 -11.41 -4.62 22.87
CA LEU A 286 -11.58 -5.87 22.13
C LEU A 286 -12.55 -6.82 22.86
N ASP A 287 -12.38 -7.03 24.16
CA ASP A 287 -13.26 -7.89 24.97
C ASP A 287 -14.73 -7.42 24.92
N LYS A 288 -14.98 -6.10 24.89
CA LYS A 288 -16.33 -5.53 24.72
C LYS A 288 -16.88 -5.75 23.30
N ILE A 289 -16.04 -5.65 22.28
CA ILE A 289 -16.41 -5.98 20.89
C ILE A 289 -16.80 -7.45 20.81
N LEU A 290 -15.99 -8.35 21.37
CA LEU A 290 -16.27 -9.79 21.39
C LEU A 290 -17.57 -10.12 22.15
N ALA A 291 -17.82 -9.48 23.28
CA ALA A 291 -19.06 -9.64 24.03
C ALA A 291 -20.30 -9.21 23.21
N ASN A 292 -20.22 -8.10 22.49
CA ASN A 292 -21.30 -7.65 21.61
C ASN A 292 -21.47 -8.56 20.39
N CYS A 293 -20.37 -9.04 19.80
CA CYS A 293 -20.37 -10.02 18.72
C CYS A 293 -21.12 -11.29 19.13
N LYS A 294 -20.82 -11.83 20.33
CA LYS A 294 -21.53 -12.98 20.89
C LYS A 294 -23.01 -12.69 21.09
N LYS A 295 -23.34 -11.58 21.74
CA LYS A 295 -24.71 -11.18 22.06
C LYS A 295 -25.60 -11.05 20.81
N HIS A 296 -25.03 -10.55 19.71
CA HIS A 296 -25.77 -10.23 18.50
C HIS A 296 -25.52 -11.20 17.35
N ASN A 297 -24.78 -12.30 17.60
CA ASN A 297 -24.38 -13.29 16.62
C ASN A 297 -23.72 -12.66 15.38
N ILE A 298 -22.67 -11.88 15.61
CA ILE A 298 -21.90 -11.17 14.56
C ILE A 298 -20.47 -11.69 14.60
N LEU A 299 -19.86 -11.89 13.43
CA LEU A 299 -18.47 -12.31 13.33
C LEU A 299 -17.50 -11.24 13.88
N PRO A 300 -16.69 -11.55 14.91
CA PRO A 300 -15.61 -10.69 15.38
C PRO A 300 -14.66 -10.20 14.29
N SER A 301 -14.25 -11.05 13.35
CA SER A 301 -13.33 -10.67 12.26
C SER A 301 -13.90 -9.54 11.41
N TYR A 302 -15.21 -9.58 11.13
CA TYR A 302 -15.93 -8.50 10.49
C TYR A 302 -15.93 -7.23 11.35
N ALA A 303 -16.39 -7.32 12.61
CA ALA A 303 -16.54 -6.14 13.47
C ALA A 303 -15.20 -5.44 13.75
N ILE A 304 -14.16 -6.20 14.09
CA ILE A 304 -12.80 -5.70 14.34
C ILE A 304 -12.26 -4.98 13.09
N THR A 305 -12.45 -5.58 11.90
CA THR A 305 -11.98 -4.99 10.65
C THR A 305 -12.76 -3.73 10.29
N CYS A 306 -14.09 -3.73 10.42
CA CYS A 306 -14.94 -2.59 10.08
C CYS A 306 -14.60 -1.38 10.97
N LEU A 307 -14.42 -1.60 12.27
CA LEU A 307 -14.07 -0.55 13.21
C LEU A 307 -12.65 0.01 12.99
N HIS A 308 -11.74 -0.76 12.37
CA HIS A 308 -10.48 -0.22 11.88
C HIS A 308 -10.68 0.58 10.60
N PHE A 309 -11.39 0.00 9.63
CA PHE A 309 -11.60 0.57 8.30
C PHE A 309 -12.26 1.95 8.36
N GLU A 310 -13.28 2.10 9.20
CA GLU A 310 -14.03 3.34 9.39
C GLU A 310 -13.34 4.30 10.36
N GLY A 311 -12.97 3.80 11.54
CA GLY A 311 -12.61 4.63 12.68
C GLY A 311 -11.15 4.60 13.08
N LEU A 312 -10.33 3.77 12.44
CA LEU A 312 -8.95 3.44 12.85
C LEU A 312 -8.88 3.07 14.33
N TRP A 313 -9.83 2.25 14.80
CA TRP A 313 -10.02 1.89 16.22
C TRP A 313 -9.99 3.11 17.15
N GLY A 314 -10.68 4.17 16.73
CA GLY A 314 -10.86 5.40 17.49
C GLY A 314 -9.78 6.44 17.32
N THR A 315 -8.75 6.19 16.50
CA THR A 315 -7.68 7.17 16.29
C THR A 315 -7.99 8.20 15.19
N SER A 316 -9.06 7.98 14.41
CA SER A 316 -9.60 8.96 13.46
C SER A 316 -10.07 10.25 14.15
N ALA A 317 -10.21 11.35 13.40
CA ALA A 317 -10.67 12.63 13.94
C ALA A 317 -12.04 12.50 14.62
N VAL A 318 -12.98 11.82 13.97
CA VAL A 318 -14.34 11.56 14.49
C VAL A 318 -14.30 10.58 15.67
N GLY A 319 -13.45 9.55 15.62
CA GLY A 319 -13.28 8.61 16.73
C GLY A 319 -12.78 9.28 18.01
N LYS A 320 -11.87 10.26 17.89
CA LYS A 320 -11.33 11.05 19.01
C LYS A 320 -12.28 12.10 19.54
N ALA A 321 -12.94 12.83 18.64
CA ALA A 321 -13.82 13.94 19.00
C ALA A 321 -15.17 13.46 19.53
N ASP A 322 -15.71 12.38 18.96
CA ASP A 322 -17.11 11.99 19.11
C ASP A 322 -17.32 10.58 19.64
N ASN A 323 -16.25 9.84 19.97
CA ASN A 323 -16.30 8.43 20.30
C ASN A 323 -17.02 7.57 19.25
N ASN A 324 -17.09 8.04 18.00
CA ASN A 324 -17.91 7.47 16.95
C ASN A 324 -17.03 6.81 15.88
N TRP A 325 -16.80 5.50 16.01
CA TRP A 325 -15.83 4.80 15.17
C TRP A 325 -16.44 4.24 13.88
N GLY A 326 -17.76 4.30 13.74
CA GLY A 326 -18.51 3.81 12.58
C GLY A 326 -19.13 4.91 11.73
N GLY A 327 -18.81 6.19 11.99
CA GLY A 327 -19.32 7.32 11.21
C GLY A 327 -20.83 7.57 11.36
N MET A 328 -21.42 7.23 12.51
CA MET A 328 -22.87 7.33 12.72
C MET A 328 -23.35 8.79 12.61
N THR A 329 -24.35 9.02 11.76
CA THR A 329 -24.86 10.37 11.43
C THR A 329 -25.89 10.83 12.44
N TRP A 330 -25.80 12.08 12.89
CA TRP A 330 -26.78 12.74 13.75
C TRP A 330 -28.14 12.84 13.08
N THR A 331 -29.19 12.42 13.78
CA THR A 331 -30.57 12.36 13.27
C THR A 331 -31.48 13.47 13.80
N GLY A 332 -30.94 14.37 14.64
CA GLY A 332 -31.74 15.35 15.37
C GLY A 332 -32.36 14.82 16.67
N GLN A 333 -32.30 13.51 16.93
CA GLN A 333 -32.82 12.90 18.16
C GLN A 333 -31.70 12.33 19.04
N GLY A 334 -31.68 12.77 20.30
CA GLY A 334 -30.68 12.33 21.28
C GLY A 334 -30.91 10.94 21.85
N GLN A 335 -32.18 10.49 21.96
CA GLN A 335 -32.50 9.16 22.48
C GLN A 335 -32.50 8.13 21.36
N ARG A 336 -31.61 7.15 21.43
CA ARG A 336 -31.47 6.10 20.41
C ARG A 336 -32.33 4.89 20.77
N PRO A 337 -32.83 4.15 19.77
CA PRO A 337 -33.55 2.89 20.01
C PRO A 337 -32.74 1.81 20.75
N SER A 338 -31.42 1.95 20.81
CA SER A 338 -30.52 1.11 21.61
C SER A 338 -30.58 1.41 23.12
N GLY A 339 -31.25 2.49 23.53
CA GLY A 339 -31.25 3.03 24.89
C GLY A 339 -30.08 3.98 25.18
N VAL A 340 -29.19 4.20 24.20
CA VAL A 340 -28.06 5.13 24.32
C VAL A 340 -28.53 6.57 24.11
N THR A 341 -28.02 7.49 24.92
CA THR A 341 -28.17 8.93 24.69
C THR A 341 -26.97 9.47 23.92
N VAL A 342 -27.23 10.21 22.85
CA VAL A 342 -26.23 10.91 22.03
C VAL A 342 -26.54 12.39 21.93
N THR A 343 -25.52 13.18 21.61
CA THR A 343 -25.64 14.59 21.24
C THR A 343 -25.14 14.83 19.83
N GLN A 344 -25.33 16.05 19.33
CA GLN A 344 -24.72 16.47 18.07
C GLN A 344 -23.20 16.57 18.23
N GLY A 345 -22.46 15.89 17.37
CA GLY A 345 -21.00 15.89 17.34
C GLY A 345 -20.42 16.78 16.23
N SER A 346 -19.21 16.45 15.79
CA SER A 346 -18.49 17.20 14.77
C SER A 346 -19.25 17.25 13.43
N ALA A 347 -18.98 18.29 12.64
CA ALA A 347 -19.56 18.43 11.31
C ALA A 347 -19.09 17.32 10.38
N ARG A 348 -20.00 16.79 9.57
CA ARG A 348 -19.65 15.87 8.47
C ARG A 348 -19.01 16.65 7.32
N PRO A 349 -18.28 15.95 6.43
CA PRO A 349 -17.82 16.54 5.18
C PRO A 349 -18.94 17.30 4.46
N SER A 350 -18.63 18.48 3.92
CA SER A 350 -19.62 19.40 3.37
C SER A 350 -20.48 18.78 2.26
N ASN A 351 -19.96 17.78 1.55
CA ASN A 351 -20.65 17.00 0.52
C ASN A 351 -21.68 15.99 1.07
N GLU A 352 -21.55 15.57 2.32
CA GLU A 352 -22.50 14.66 2.99
C GLU A 352 -23.55 15.42 3.80
N GLY A 353 -23.19 16.61 4.30
CA GLY A 353 -24.05 17.46 5.11
C GLY A 353 -24.37 16.89 6.49
N GLY A 354 -24.74 17.78 7.40
CA GLY A 354 -25.11 17.43 8.77
C GLY A 354 -23.91 17.21 9.70
N HIS A 355 -24.15 16.47 10.78
CA HIS A 355 -23.19 16.25 11.86
C HIS A 355 -23.08 14.75 12.18
N TYR A 356 -21.98 14.33 12.78
CA TYR A 356 -21.84 13.02 13.39
C TYR A 356 -22.57 12.98 14.74
N MET A 357 -22.91 11.78 15.21
CA MET A 357 -23.31 11.56 16.60
C MET A 357 -22.11 11.65 17.52
N HIS A 358 -22.25 12.37 18.63
CA HIS A 358 -21.32 12.34 19.76
C HIS A 358 -21.82 11.38 20.82
N TYR A 359 -20.99 10.40 21.18
CA TYR A 359 -21.25 9.43 22.24
C TYR A 359 -20.47 9.81 23.49
N ALA A 360 -21.10 9.65 24.66
CA ALA A 360 -20.44 9.89 25.94
C ALA A 360 -19.23 8.97 26.16
N SER A 361 -19.27 7.75 25.60
CA SER A 361 -18.15 6.81 25.63
C SER A 361 -18.10 5.91 24.40
N VAL A 362 -16.94 5.29 24.17
CA VAL A 362 -16.79 4.22 23.16
C VAL A 362 -17.73 3.05 23.44
N ASN A 363 -18.05 2.78 24.71
CA ASN A 363 -18.99 1.70 25.06
C ASN A 363 -20.42 1.99 24.60
N ASP A 364 -20.84 3.26 24.69
CA ASP A 364 -22.14 3.70 24.22
C ASP A 364 -22.22 3.62 22.69
N PHE A 365 -21.16 4.05 22.01
CA PHE A 365 -21.02 3.86 20.56
C PHE A 365 -21.12 2.38 20.18
N LEU A 366 -20.34 1.50 20.83
CA LEU A 366 -20.38 0.07 20.52
C LEU A 366 -21.78 -0.50 20.77
N THR A 367 -22.45 -0.12 21.85
CA THR A 367 -23.83 -0.55 22.14
C THR A 367 -24.79 -0.12 21.04
N ASP A 368 -24.73 1.12 20.58
CA ASP A 368 -25.63 1.65 19.55
C ASP A 368 -25.31 1.09 18.15
N TRP A 369 -24.02 0.98 17.80
CA TRP A 369 -23.57 0.45 16.50
C TRP A 369 -23.95 -1.02 16.35
N PHE A 370 -23.65 -1.85 17.35
CA PHE A 370 -24.04 -3.27 17.35
C PHE A 370 -25.56 -3.46 17.37
N TYR A 371 -26.31 -2.54 18.00
CA TYR A 371 -27.75 -2.56 17.93
C TYR A 371 -28.24 -2.48 16.47
N LEU A 372 -27.62 -1.69 15.59
CA LEU A 372 -28.01 -1.63 14.18
C LEU A 372 -27.78 -2.95 13.42
N LEU A 373 -26.81 -3.75 13.86
CA LEU A 373 -26.38 -5.01 13.24
C LEU A 373 -27.12 -6.26 13.75
N ARG A 374 -27.84 -6.14 14.86
CA ARG A 374 -28.56 -7.24 15.52
C ARG A 374 -29.60 -7.88 14.59
N ALA A 375 -30.06 -9.09 14.94
CA ALA A 375 -31.19 -9.72 14.26
C ALA A 375 -32.43 -8.78 14.22
N GLY A 376 -33.01 -8.60 13.03
CA GLY A 376 -34.10 -7.64 12.81
C GLY A 376 -33.67 -6.17 12.72
N GLY A 377 -32.37 -5.88 12.82
CA GLY A 377 -31.80 -4.55 12.65
C GLY A 377 -31.83 -4.04 11.21
N SER A 378 -31.30 -2.82 11.04
CA SER A 378 -31.22 -2.13 9.75
C SER A 378 -30.24 -2.79 8.79
N TYR A 379 -29.23 -3.48 9.31
CA TYR A 379 -28.25 -4.23 8.53
C TYR A 379 -28.40 -5.73 8.78
N LYS A 380 -28.14 -6.55 7.76
CA LYS A 380 -28.35 -8.02 7.75
C LYS A 380 -27.04 -8.77 8.00
N VAL A 381 -26.36 -8.42 9.08
CA VAL A 381 -25.06 -8.98 9.45
C VAL A 381 -25.18 -10.15 10.43
N SER A 382 -26.15 -10.08 11.34
CA SER A 382 -26.38 -11.13 12.34
C SER A 382 -26.60 -12.50 11.68
N GLY A 383 -25.83 -13.50 12.08
CA GLY A 383 -25.88 -14.86 11.55
C GLY A 383 -25.13 -15.08 10.24
N ALA A 384 -24.41 -14.08 9.73
CA ALA A 384 -23.51 -14.28 8.59
C ALA A 384 -22.46 -15.34 8.92
N LYS A 385 -22.23 -16.27 7.99
CA LYS A 385 -21.30 -17.39 8.18
C LYS A 385 -19.90 -17.05 7.74
N THR A 386 -19.77 -16.05 6.87
CA THR A 386 -18.49 -15.60 6.33
C THR A 386 -18.33 -14.08 6.43
N PHE A 387 -17.10 -13.60 6.34
CA PHE A 387 -16.78 -12.18 6.36
C PHE A 387 -17.41 -11.45 5.16
N SER A 388 -17.38 -12.08 3.98
CA SER A 388 -17.97 -11.51 2.77
C SER A 388 -19.49 -11.39 2.85
N GLU A 389 -20.17 -12.37 3.43
CA GLU A 389 -21.60 -12.32 3.75
C GLU A 389 -21.92 -11.19 4.74
N ALA A 390 -21.11 -11.07 5.81
CA ALA A 390 -21.27 -10.02 6.81
C ALA A 390 -21.15 -8.62 6.19
N VAL A 391 -20.15 -8.40 5.33
CA VAL A 391 -19.99 -7.14 4.61
C VAL A 391 -21.14 -6.91 3.64
N LYS A 392 -21.60 -7.93 2.91
CA LYS A 392 -22.75 -7.80 1.99
C LYS A 392 -24.02 -7.38 2.74
N GLY A 393 -24.22 -7.93 3.94
CA GLY A 393 -25.32 -7.59 4.84
C GLY A 393 -25.36 -6.12 5.28
N MET A 394 -24.30 -5.35 5.06
CA MET A 394 -24.26 -3.90 5.31
C MET A 394 -24.86 -3.05 4.19
N PHE A 395 -25.24 -3.66 3.07
CA PHE A 395 -25.72 -2.96 1.89
C PHE A 395 -27.07 -3.49 1.45
N LYS A 396 -27.81 -2.68 0.66
CA LYS A 396 -29.11 -3.08 0.13
C LYS A 396 -29.05 -4.36 -0.68
N VAL A 397 -27.93 -4.60 -1.38
CA VAL A 397 -27.67 -5.84 -2.13
C VAL A 397 -27.62 -7.09 -1.23
N GLY A 398 -27.37 -6.93 0.07
CA GLY A 398 -27.49 -7.99 1.08
C GLY A 398 -28.75 -7.90 1.93
N GLY A 399 -29.72 -7.07 1.55
CA GLY A 399 -31.01 -6.91 2.23
C GLY A 399 -31.01 -5.91 3.38
N ALA A 400 -29.97 -5.08 3.51
CA ALA A 400 -30.00 -3.95 4.45
C ALA A 400 -31.05 -2.90 4.03
N VAL A 401 -31.53 -2.14 5.00
CA VAL A 401 -32.44 -1.01 4.75
C VAL A 401 -31.72 0.13 4.03
N TYR A 402 -30.44 0.33 4.33
CA TYR A 402 -29.60 1.40 3.81
C TYR A 402 -28.26 0.84 3.32
N ASP A 403 -27.61 1.57 2.41
CA ASP A 403 -26.20 1.31 2.08
C ASP A 403 -25.33 1.98 3.12
N TYR A 404 -24.46 1.20 3.77
CA TYR A 404 -23.63 1.68 4.87
C TYR A 404 -22.60 2.74 4.44
N ALA A 405 -22.12 2.66 3.20
CA ALA A 405 -21.15 3.61 2.63
C ALA A 405 -21.58 4.09 1.25
N ALA A 406 -21.34 5.38 0.96
CA ALA A 406 -21.67 6.00 -0.32
C ALA A 406 -20.90 5.39 -1.52
N SER A 407 -19.78 4.72 -1.26
CA SER A 407 -18.98 4.03 -2.28
C SER A 407 -19.66 2.78 -2.87
N GLY A 408 -20.73 2.29 -2.24
CA GLY A 408 -21.44 1.07 -2.65
C GLY A 408 -20.71 -0.22 -2.28
N TYR A 409 -21.43 -1.34 -2.35
CA TYR A 409 -20.96 -2.66 -1.90
C TYR A 409 -19.67 -3.12 -2.60
N ASP A 410 -19.62 -3.04 -3.94
CA ASP A 410 -18.52 -3.62 -4.72
C ASP A 410 -17.15 -2.98 -4.39
N ASN A 411 -17.13 -1.65 -4.18
CA ASN A 411 -15.91 -0.96 -3.76
C ASN A 411 -15.57 -1.25 -2.29
N TYR A 412 -16.61 -1.32 -1.44
CA TYR A 412 -16.45 -1.49 -0.01
C TYR A 412 -15.91 -2.88 0.36
N ILE A 413 -16.39 -3.95 -0.28
CA ILE A 413 -15.93 -5.32 -0.01
C ILE A 413 -14.44 -5.50 -0.35
N VAL A 414 -13.95 -4.85 -1.41
CA VAL A 414 -12.52 -4.89 -1.79
C VAL A 414 -11.67 -4.23 -0.70
N GLY A 415 -12.06 -3.03 -0.25
CA GLY A 415 -11.38 -2.31 0.82
C GLY A 415 -11.36 -3.08 2.15
N MET A 416 -12.51 -3.63 2.55
CA MET A 416 -12.68 -4.41 3.77
C MET A 416 -11.88 -5.71 3.73
N SER A 417 -11.87 -6.43 2.62
CA SER A 417 -11.14 -7.70 2.45
C SER A 417 -9.62 -7.47 2.49
N SER A 418 -9.14 -6.40 1.84
CA SER A 418 -7.74 -5.98 1.93
C SER A 418 -7.36 -5.58 3.35
N ARG A 419 -8.26 -4.88 4.05
CA ARG A 419 -8.02 -4.44 5.44
C ARG A 419 -7.91 -5.62 6.39
N LEU A 420 -8.82 -6.60 6.28
CA LEU A 420 -8.79 -7.83 7.07
C LEU A 420 -7.43 -8.51 6.94
N LYS A 421 -6.97 -8.75 5.70
CA LYS A 421 -5.69 -9.45 5.47
C LYS A 421 -4.48 -8.69 5.99
N ALA A 422 -4.50 -7.36 5.92
CA ALA A 422 -3.43 -6.54 6.46
C ALA A 422 -3.38 -6.57 8.00
N ILE A 423 -4.55 -6.55 8.66
CA ILE A 423 -4.64 -6.73 10.12
C ILE A 423 -4.15 -8.13 10.51
N GLU A 424 -4.55 -9.17 9.77
CA GLU A 424 -4.13 -10.55 10.03
C GLU A 424 -2.62 -10.76 9.85
N ALA A 425 -1.98 -10.04 8.93
CA ALA A 425 -0.53 -10.14 8.72
C ALA A 425 0.27 -9.65 9.94
N GLU A 426 -0.24 -8.67 10.68
CA GLU A 426 0.42 -8.12 11.88
C GLU A 426 -0.01 -8.80 13.20
N ASN A 427 -1.17 -9.46 13.24
CA ASN A 427 -1.78 -9.96 14.47
C ASN A 427 -2.11 -11.47 14.45
N GLY A 428 -1.79 -12.15 13.36
CA GLY A 428 -2.28 -13.49 13.05
C GLY A 428 -3.76 -13.49 12.65
N SER A 429 -4.27 -14.64 12.21
CA SER A 429 -5.64 -14.72 11.72
C SER A 429 -6.66 -14.28 12.77
N LEU A 430 -7.65 -13.48 12.33
CA LEU A 430 -8.78 -13.07 13.16
C LEU A 430 -9.87 -14.14 13.25
N ALA A 431 -9.83 -15.17 12.39
CA ALA A 431 -10.76 -16.31 12.44
C ALA A 431 -10.76 -17.02 13.81
N LYS A 432 -9.65 -16.92 14.56
CA LYS A 432 -9.55 -17.41 15.94
C LYS A 432 -10.61 -16.79 16.86
N PHE A 433 -10.99 -15.53 16.63
CA PHE A 433 -12.02 -14.86 17.40
C PHE A 433 -13.42 -15.31 16.96
N ASP A 434 -13.64 -15.54 15.67
CA ASP A 434 -14.92 -16.02 15.16
C ASP A 434 -15.31 -17.36 15.76
N VAL A 435 -14.40 -18.34 15.66
CA VAL A 435 -14.60 -19.70 16.19
C VAL A 435 -14.79 -19.68 17.72
N ALA A 436 -14.16 -18.75 18.42
CA ALA A 436 -14.28 -18.63 19.87
C ALA A 436 -15.57 -17.92 20.34
N THR A 437 -16.29 -17.21 19.45
CA THR A 437 -17.35 -16.27 19.86
C THR A 437 -18.75 -16.68 19.40
N VAL A 438 -18.90 -17.25 18.20
CA VAL A 438 -20.21 -17.56 17.62
C VAL A 438 -20.32 -19.03 17.19
N ASP A 439 -21.48 -19.64 17.46
CA ASP A 439 -21.78 -21.03 17.11
C ASP A 439 -22.27 -21.08 15.65
N ASN A 440 -21.64 -21.91 14.79
CA ASN A 440 -21.87 -22.02 13.33
C ASN A 440 -21.14 -21.01 12.42
N VAL A 441 -19.84 -20.81 12.64
CA VAL A 441 -18.94 -20.19 11.64
C VAL A 441 -18.89 -21.08 10.39
N GLY A 442 -19.05 -20.48 9.20
CA GLY A 442 -18.87 -21.20 7.94
C GLY A 442 -17.41 -21.57 7.66
N SER A 443 -17.14 -22.21 6.53
CA SER A 443 -15.75 -22.28 6.04
C SER A 443 -15.21 -20.86 5.89
N THR A 444 -13.98 -20.62 6.34
CA THR A 444 -13.31 -19.32 6.14
C THR A 444 -13.41 -18.92 4.67
N ASP A 445 -13.81 -17.67 4.41
CA ASP A 445 -13.78 -17.16 3.03
C ASP A 445 -12.36 -17.40 2.48
N LYS A 446 -12.27 -17.96 1.27
CA LYS A 446 -11.02 -17.95 0.51
C LYS A 446 -10.80 -16.54 -0.02
N ILE A 447 -10.39 -15.64 0.87
CA ILE A 447 -10.00 -14.28 0.53
C ILE A 447 -8.56 -14.34 0.07
N GLU A 448 -8.38 -14.60 -1.23
CA GLU A 448 -7.15 -14.28 -1.92
C GLU A 448 -7.22 -12.81 -2.33
N VAL A 449 -6.44 -11.96 -1.66
CA VAL A 449 -6.15 -10.62 -2.20
C VAL A 449 -5.10 -10.81 -3.29
N ASN A 450 -5.56 -11.28 -4.43
CA ASN A 450 -4.79 -11.22 -5.66
C ASN A 450 -4.96 -9.80 -6.20
N ILE A 451 -3.86 -9.08 -6.40
CA ILE A 451 -3.85 -7.89 -7.26
C ILE A 451 -3.86 -8.40 -8.71
N GLU A 452 -4.89 -9.18 -9.06
CA GLU A 452 -4.99 -9.88 -10.33
C GLU A 452 -6.41 -9.78 -10.83
N GLY A 453 -6.54 -9.21 -12.02
CA GLY A 453 -7.80 -8.71 -12.53
C GLY A 453 -7.67 -7.36 -13.23
N ILE A 454 -6.46 -6.83 -13.43
CA ILE A 454 -6.26 -5.88 -14.53
C ILE A 454 -6.06 -6.73 -15.79
N GLU A 455 -7.13 -6.89 -16.55
CA GLU A 455 -6.99 -7.27 -17.96
C GLU A 455 -6.38 -6.09 -18.69
N ILE A 456 -5.18 -6.29 -19.22
CA ILE A 456 -4.52 -5.29 -20.07
C ILE A 456 -4.67 -5.80 -21.49
N SER A 457 -5.46 -5.09 -22.30
CA SER A 457 -5.51 -5.34 -23.74
C SER A 457 -4.49 -4.44 -24.42
N ILE A 458 -3.52 -5.03 -25.11
CA ILE A 458 -2.49 -4.34 -25.87
C ILE A 458 -2.63 -4.81 -27.32
N ASN A 459 -2.96 -3.89 -28.23
CA ASN A 459 -3.13 -4.18 -29.67
C ASN A 459 -4.11 -5.34 -29.97
N GLY A 460 -5.19 -5.46 -29.19
CA GLY A 460 -6.22 -6.49 -29.37
C GLY A 460 -5.91 -7.84 -28.72
N VAL A 461 -4.79 -7.95 -27.99
CA VAL A 461 -4.44 -9.15 -27.21
C VAL A 461 -4.56 -8.85 -25.73
N THR A 462 -5.36 -9.65 -25.03
CA THR A 462 -5.65 -9.47 -23.60
C THR A 462 -4.72 -10.32 -22.75
N TYR A 463 -4.10 -9.67 -21.75
CA TYR A 463 -3.19 -10.30 -20.80
C TYR A 463 -3.79 -10.26 -19.39
N THR A 464 -3.65 -11.37 -18.67
CA THR A 464 -4.00 -11.52 -17.26
C THR A 464 -2.74 -11.68 -16.42
N ILE A 465 -2.59 -10.88 -15.37
CA ILE A 465 -1.53 -11.03 -14.37
C ILE A 465 -1.92 -12.20 -13.44
N SER A 466 -1.05 -13.19 -13.24
CA SER A 466 -1.25 -14.33 -12.31
C SER A 466 -0.04 -14.59 -11.40
N LYS A 467 -0.24 -14.85 -10.10
CA LYS A 467 0.81 -14.95 -9.07
C LYS A 467 1.15 -16.43 -8.88
N LYS A 468 2.45 -16.75 -8.80
CA LYS A 468 2.93 -18.10 -8.46
C LYS A 468 3.52 -18.15 -7.04
N PRO A 469 3.35 -19.27 -6.29
CA PRO A 469 3.88 -19.40 -4.94
C PRO A 469 5.41 -19.41 -4.93
N VAL A 470 5.98 -18.88 -3.85
CA VAL A 470 7.43 -18.88 -3.58
C VAL A 470 7.83 -20.12 -2.81
#